data_AF-A0A174KL30-F1
#
_entry.id   AF-A0A174KL30-F1
#
_cell.length_a   1.000
_cell.length_b   1.000
_cell.length_c   1.000
_cell.angle_alpha   90.00
_cell.angle_beta   90.00
_cell.angle_gamma   90.00
#
_symmetry.space_group_name_H-M   'P 1'
#
loop_
_entity.id
_entity.type
_entity.pdbx_description
1 polymer ?
#
loop_
_entity_poly.entity_id
_entity_poly.type
_entity_poly.pdbx_seq_one_letter_code
_entity_poly.pdbx_strand_id
1 'polypeptide(L)'
;MNIFQLKIIAMIAMFLDHIAYFFPDLPMSLPLHWIGRIAAPIFIFGVVNGVKYTSSKRMYILRLYLANIVMAVIQMSTQIELNFFRTLFIVACICYILELRKNQKAVSWIKVLSLYITYQVIVCIVCGYLSSISNMYTETTCFYLIPALLGSVFTTEGGLIFVVLGIIMYLAYDNKKRLILSYMIFVIVYMFFMSTNIVPIILWKIKELIPIIGTGLSHGMEYLLSVIGGISPMDVGGNIFTIQYQWIMFLALPLILSYNHQRGKKCKYLFYIFYPIHIILLWLLSNFVFV
;
A
#
# COMPACT_ATOMS: atom_id res chain seq x y z
N MET A 1 -14.43 19.89 3.59
CA MET A 1 -14.89 18.53 3.92
C MET A 1 -14.21 18.02 5.18
N ASN A 2 -14.90 17.25 6.00
CA ASN A 2 -14.30 16.60 7.18
C ASN A 2 -13.62 15.27 6.80
N ILE A 3 -12.79 14.70 7.69
CA ILE A 3 -12.03 13.48 7.38
C ILE A 3 -12.94 12.27 7.16
N PHE A 4 -14.10 12.24 7.81
CA PHE A 4 -15.08 11.17 7.61
C PHE A 4 -15.63 11.19 6.17
N GLN A 5 -16.02 12.35 5.65
CA GLN A 5 -16.47 12.52 4.27
C GLN A 5 -15.41 12.10 3.25
N LEU A 6 -14.14 12.47 3.49
CA LEU A 6 -13.03 12.05 2.64
C LEU A 6 -12.90 10.52 2.59
N LYS A 7 -12.97 9.86 3.75
CA LYS A 7 -12.92 8.40 3.81
C LYS A 7 -14.13 7.73 3.15
N ILE A 8 -15.31 8.34 3.19
CA ILE A 8 -16.48 7.83 2.46
C ILE A 8 -16.26 7.89 0.94
N ILE A 9 -15.73 9.00 0.42
CA ILE A 9 -15.39 9.10 -1.01
C ILE A 9 -14.34 8.06 -1.40
N ALA A 10 -13.29 7.91 -0.59
CA ALA A 10 -12.26 6.91 -0.82
C ALA A 10 -12.82 5.48 -0.76
N MET A 11 -13.75 5.21 0.15
CA MET A 11 -14.41 3.91 0.29
C MET A 11 -15.29 3.60 -0.93
N ILE A 12 -16.03 4.58 -1.45
CA ILE A 12 -16.83 4.42 -2.68
C ILE A 12 -15.90 4.21 -3.88
N ALA A 13 -14.85 5.02 -4.03
CA ALA A 13 -13.89 4.89 -5.12
C ALA A 13 -13.19 3.51 -5.11
N MET A 14 -12.76 3.04 -3.94
CA MET A 14 -12.19 1.69 -3.76
C MET A 14 -13.19 0.59 -4.11
N PHE A 15 -14.45 0.73 -3.70
CA PHE A 15 -15.49 -0.25 -4.03
C PHE A 15 -15.70 -0.34 -5.55
N LEU A 16 -15.71 0.80 -6.25
CA LEU A 16 -15.78 0.85 -7.71
C LEU A 16 -14.56 0.19 -8.37
N ASP A 17 -13.36 0.42 -7.84
CA ASP A 17 -12.12 -0.22 -8.30
C ASP A 17 -12.22 -1.75 -8.19
N HIS A 18 -12.73 -2.24 -7.07
CA HIS A 18 -12.85 -3.68 -6.84
C HIS A 18 -13.97 -4.31 -7.69
N ILE A 19 -15.04 -3.59 -8.02
CA ILE A 19 -16.00 -4.07 -9.03
C ILE A 19 -15.28 -4.32 -10.35
N ALA A 20 -14.44 -3.39 -10.82
CA ALA A 20 -13.66 -3.60 -12.04
C ALA A 20 -12.65 -4.74 -11.92
N TYR A 21 -12.02 -4.90 -10.76
CA TYR A 21 -11.10 -6.01 -10.48
C TYR A 21 -11.79 -7.39 -10.58
N PHE A 22 -12.99 -7.54 -10.02
CA PHE A 22 -13.73 -8.81 -10.00
C PHE A 22 -14.57 -9.07 -11.28
N PHE A 23 -14.85 -8.03 -12.06
CA PHE A 23 -15.63 -8.09 -13.29
C PHE A 23 -14.90 -7.35 -14.43
N PRO A 24 -13.77 -7.89 -14.92
CA PRO A 24 -12.90 -7.19 -15.86
C PRO A 24 -13.54 -6.93 -17.23
N ASP A 25 -14.49 -7.78 -17.65
CA ASP A 25 -15.16 -7.69 -18.96
C ASP A 25 -16.23 -6.59 -19.04
N LEU A 26 -16.49 -5.87 -17.95
CA LEU A 26 -17.42 -4.75 -17.97
C LEU A 26 -16.91 -3.64 -18.90
N PRO A 27 -17.75 -3.06 -19.77
CA PRO A 27 -17.35 -1.93 -20.63
C PRO A 27 -16.81 -0.72 -19.86
N MET A 28 -17.20 -0.58 -18.58
CA MET A 28 -16.80 0.51 -17.70
C MET A 28 -15.60 0.16 -16.81
N SER A 29 -14.99 -1.03 -16.94
CA SER A 29 -13.90 -1.51 -16.08
C SER A 29 -12.74 -0.51 -15.97
N LEU A 30 -12.25 0.01 -17.10
CA LEU A 30 -11.13 0.94 -17.11
C LEU A 30 -11.46 2.30 -16.42
N PRO A 31 -12.58 2.99 -16.73
CA PRO A 31 -12.97 4.19 -15.97
C PRO A 31 -13.18 3.96 -14.47
N LEU A 32 -13.71 2.80 -14.06
CA LEU A 32 -13.84 2.46 -12.65
C LEU A 32 -12.49 2.35 -11.96
N HIS A 33 -11.49 1.73 -12.62
CA HIS A 33 -10.13 1.69 -12.11
C HIS A 33 -9.51 3.08 -11.96
N TRP A 34 -9.75 3.98 -12.90
CA TRP A 34 -9.29 5.37 -12.83
C TRP A 34 -9.84 6.09 -11.59
N ILE A 35 -11.14 5.96 -11.33
CA ILE A 35 -11.78 6.50 -10.13
C ILE A 35 -11.16 5.87 -8.89
N GLY A 36 -10.93 4.55 -8.92
CA GLY A 36 -10.31 3.78 -7.85
C GLY A 36 -8.98 4.31 -7.34
N ARG A 37 -8.13 4.84 -8.23
CA ARG A 37 -6.77 5.28 -7.88
C ARG A 37 -6.71 6.41 -6.85
N ILE A 38 -7.80 7.15 -6.63
CA ILE A 38 -7.86 8.20 -5.59
C ILE A 38 -7.96 7.62 -4.16
N ALA A 39 -8.39 6.37 -4.01
CA ALA A 39 -8.71 5.79 -2.71
C ALA A 39 -7.47 5.64 -1.81
N ALA A 40 -6.40 5.03 -2.32
CA ALA A 40 -5.18 4.75 -1.56
C ALA A 40 -4.56 6.02 -0.95
N PRO A 41 -4.30 7.11 -1.70
CA PRO A 41 -3.80 8.37 -1.12
C PRO A 41 -4.70 8.97 -0.03
N ILE A 42 -6.02 8.90 -0.19
CA ILE A 42 -6.96 9.45 0.80
C ILE A 42 -6.96 8.59 2.07
N PHE A 43 -6.91 7.26 1.95
CA PHE A 43 -6.80 6.38 3.12
C PHE A 43 -5.46 6.57 3.85
N ILE A 44 -4.36 6.73 3.11
CA ILE A 44 -3.04 7.06 3.66
C ILE A 44 -3.08 8.41 4.39
N PHE A 45 -3.65 9.45 3.78
CA PHE A 45 -3.88 10.74 4.45
C PHE A 45 -4.69 10.57 5.74
N GLY A 46 -5.73 9.73 5.69
CA GLY A 46 -6.56 9.38 6.83
C GLY A 46 -5.80 8.69 7.96
N VAL A 47 -4.78 7.88 7.65
CA VAL A 47 -3.86 7.30 8.64
C VAL A 47 -2.95 8.35 9.24
N VAL A 48 -2.32 9.18 8.41
CA VAL A 48 -1.46 10.28 8.85
C VAL A 48 -2.20 11.21 9.82
N ASN A 49 -3.41 11.65 9.44
CA ASN A 49 -4.29 12.43 10.31
C ASN A 49 -4.67 11.63 11.58
N GLY A 50 -4.97 10.34 11.43
CA GLY A 50 -5.29 9.44 12.54
C GLY A 50 -4.19 9.38 13.60
N VAL A 51 -2.93 9.22 13.18
CA VAL A 51 -1.77 9.17 14.08
C VAL A 51 -1.54 10.52 14.77
N LYS A 52 -1.65 11.64 14.05
CA LYS A 52 -1.43 12.97 14.64
C LYS A 52 -2.45 13.37 15.70
N TYR A 53 -3.73 13.04 15.50
CA TYR A 53 -4.82 13.60 16.33
C TYR A 53 -5.55 12.58 17.21
N THR A 54 -5.26 11.28 17.10
CA THR A 54 -5.90 10.28 17.98
C THR A 54 -5.27 10.29 19.37
N SER A 55 -6.13 10.31 20.40
CA SER A 55 -5.72 10.22 21.80
C SER A 55 -5.07 8.87 22.16
N SER A 56 -5.58 7.76 21.62
CA SER A 56 -5.04 6.41 21.84
C SER A 56 -4.44 5.81 20.57
N LYS A 57 -3.20 6.21 20.25
CA LYS A 57 -2.46 5.76 19.06
C LYS A 57 -2.21 4.26 19.06
N ARG A 58 -1.93 3.68 20.24
CA ARG A 58 -1.77 2.23 20.41
C ARG A 58 -3.01 1.47 19.93
N MET A 59 -4.20 1.89 20.35
CA MET A 59 -5.45 1.25 19.92
C MET A 59 -5.76 1.52 18.45
N TYR A 60 -5.30 2.64 17.89
CA TYR A 60 -5.45 2.92 16.46
C TYR A 60 -4.60 1.97 15.60
N ILE A 61 -3.32 1.82 15.96
CA ILE A 61 -2.39 0.90 15.30
C ILE A 61 -2.85 -0.55 15.47
N LEU A 62 -3.30 -0.93 16.67
CA LEU A 62 -3.83 -2.28 16.93
C LEU A 62 -5.03 -2.62 16.04
N ARG A 63 -5.95 -1.67 15.79
CA ARG A 63 -7.07 -1.92 14.87
C ARG A 63 -6.62 -2.15 13.43
N LEU A 64 -5.60 -1.42 12.97
CA LEU A 64 -5.02 -1.64 11.63
C LEU A 64 -4.32 -3.00 11.56
N TYR A 65 -3.56 -3.36 12.59
CA TYR A 65 -2.90 -4.66 12.72
C TYR A 65 -3.90 -5.82 12.67
N LEU A 66 -4.94 -5.78 13.50
CA LEU A 66 -5.97 -6.81 13.54
C LEU A 66 -6.72 -6.90 12.21
N ALA A 67 -7.05 -5.76 11.58
CA ALA A 67 -7.69 -5.77 10.27
C ALA A 67 -6.80 -6.38 9.17
N ASN A 68 -5.49 -6.14 9.20
CA ASN A 68 -4.53 -6.79 8.31
C ASN A 68 -4.49 -8.32 8.51
N ILE A 69 -4.53 -8.80 9.76
CA ILE A 69 -4.58 -10.25 10.03
C ILE A 69 -5.89 -10.86 9.53
N VAL A 70 -7.02 -10.21 9.81
CA VAL A 70 -8.34 -10.66 9.32
C VAL A 70 -8.33 -10.76 7.81
N MET A 71 -7.79 -9.74 7.12
CA MET A 71 -7.62 -9.81 5.67
C MET A 71 -6.71 -10.95 5.26
N ALA A 72 -5.57 -11.17 5.90
CA ALA A 72 -4.66 -12.26 5.55
C ALA A 72 -5.32 -13.65 5.66
N VAL A 73 -6.20 -13.87 6.64
CA VAL A 73 -7.01 -15.10 6.74
C VAL A 73 -7.98 -15.23 5.56
N ILE A 74 -8.59 -14.11 5.13
CA ILE A 74 -9.42 -14.09 3.92
C ILE A 74 -8.57 -14.42 2.69
N GLN A 75 -7.39 -13.81 2.53
CA GLN A 75 -6.47 -14.08 1.43
C GLN A 75 -6.06 -15.56 1.37
N MET A 76 -5.81 -16.19 2.52
CA MET A 76 -5.54 -17.64 2.56
C MET A 76 -6.68 -18.49 2.01
N SER A 77 -7.92 -18.06 2.24
CA SER A 77 -9.11 -18.81 1.87
C SER A 77 -9.56 -18.55 0.43
N THR A 78 -9.35 -17.34 -0.08
CA THR A 78 -9.85 -16.90 -1.39
C THR A 78 -8.76 -16.71 -2.45
N GLN A 79 -7.48 -16.70 -2.04
CA GLN A 79 -6.30 -16.36 -2.86
C GLN A 79 -6.35 -14.95 -3.50
N ILE A 80 -7.19 -14.06 -2.96
CA ILE A 80 -7.27 -12.68 -3.43
C ILE A 80 -6.12 -11.86 -2.84
N GLU A 81 -5.38 -11.15 -3.69
CA GLU A 81 -4.20 -10.39 -3.28
C GLU A 81 -4.51 -8.96 -2.77
N LEU A 82 -5.64 -8.78 -2.08
CA LEU A 82 -6.10 -7.49 -1.56
C LEU A 82 -5.97 -7.44 -0.03
N ASN A 83 -5.03 -6.65 0.47
CA ASN A 83 -4.82 -6.40 1.90
C ASN A 83 -4.11 -5.05 2.15
N PHE A 84 -4.78 -3.96 1.79
CA PHE A 84 -4.27 -2.61 1.95
C PHE A 84 -4.08 -2.21 3.42
N PHE A 85 -4.73 -2.90 4.36
CA PHE A 85 -4.52 -2.67 5.79
C PHE A 85 -3.08 -2.92 6.23
N ARG A 86 -2.34 -3.84 5.59
CA ARG A 86 -0.92 -4.07 5.90
C ARG A 86 -0.10 -2.82 5.63
N THR A 87 -0.28 -2.21 4.46
CA THR A 87 0.36 -0.95 4.05
C THR A 87 0.00 0.18 5.02
N LEU A 88 -1.28 0.33 5.35
CA LEU A 88 -1.75 1.35 6.31
C LEU A 88 -1.19 1.14 7.72
N PHE A 89 -1.07 -0.11 8.18
CA PHE A 89 -0.47 -0.46 9.46
C PHE A 89 1.01 -0.04 9.51
N ILE A 90 1.78 -0.36 8.47
CA ILE A 90 3.21 -0.02 8.38
C ILE A 90 3.40 1.51 8.34
N VAL A 91 2.59 2.21 7.54
CA VAL A 91 2.58 3.69 7.53
C VAL A 91 2.30 4.24 8.93
N ALA A 92 1.32 3.69 9.64
CA ALA A 92 0.99 4.14 11.00
C ALA A 92 2.15 3.90 11.99
N CYS A 93 2.82 2.75 11.91
CA CYS A 93 4.00 2.43 12.73
C CYS A 93 5.14 3.42 12.47
N ILE A 94 5.51 3.66 11.21
CA ILE A 94 6.59 4.60 10.86
C ILE A 94 6.22 6.03 11.27
N CYS A 95 4.98 6.48 11.02
CA CYS A 95 4.52 7.80 11.45
C CYS A 95 4.62 7.98 12.98
N TYR A 96 4.27 6.94 13.74
CA TYR A 96 4.38 6.95 15.20
C TYR A 96 5.85 7.02 15.67
N ILE A 97 6.76 6.28 15.03
CA ILE A 97 8.21 6.37 15.30
C ILE A 97 8.72 7.79 15.01
N LEU A 98 8.32 8.38 13.88
CA LEU A 98 8.72 9.74 13.50
C LEU A 98 8.16 10.81 14.47
N GLU A 99 7.06 10.54 15.15
CA GLU A 99 6.52 11.45 16.17
C GLU A 99 7.41 11.56 17.40
N LEU A 100 8.21 10.52 17.70
CA LEU A 100 9.19 10.56 18.80
C LEU A 100 10.22 11.68 18.63
N ARG A 101 10.45 12.16 17.40
CA ARG A 101 11.28 13.36 17.11
C ARG A 101 10.84 14.59 17.92
N LYS A 102 9.55 14.70 18.24
CA LYS A 102 9.00 15.86 18.96
C LYS A 102 9.16 15.75 20.47
N ASN A 103 9.54 14.59 21.02
CA ASN A 103 9.65 14.37 22.46
C ASN A 103 11.11 14.12 22.86
N GLN A 104 11.76 15.13 23.43
CA GLN A 104 13.17 15.06 23.84
C GLN A 104 13.46 14.04 24.96
N LYS A 105 12.45 13.64 25.73
CA LYS A 105 12.58 12.62 26.78
C LYS A 105 12.41 11.20 26.27
N ALA A 106 11.98 11.02 25.02
CA ALA A 106 11.80 9.70 24.43
C ALA A 106 13.13 9.11 23.94
N VAL A 107 13.14 7.80 23.75
CA VAL A 107 14.24 7.10 23.05
C VAL A 107 14.45 7.76 21.67
N SER A 108 15.71 7.88 21.25
CA SER A 108 16.06 8.45 19.94
C SER A 108 15.29 7.76 18.81
N TRP A 109 14.51 8.54 18.06
CA TRP A 109 13.71 8.05 16.93
C TRP A 109 14.56 7.33 15.88
N ILE A 110 15.82 7.76 15.69
CA ILE A 110 16.77 7.13 14.75
C ILE A 110 17.09 5.70 15.18
N LYS A 111 17.31 5.47 16.47
CA LYS A 111 17.59 4.13 17.00
C LYS A 111 16.38 3.21 16.83
N VAL A 112 15.18 3.71 17.15
CA VAL A 112 13.93 2.95 17.00
C VAL A 112 13.64 2.65 15.53
N LEU A 113 13.83 3.63 14.64
CA LEU A 113 13.64 3.45 13.20
C LEU A 113 14.65 2.46 12.63
N SER A 114 15.93 2.55 13.01
CA SER A 114 16.98 1.61 12.61
C SER A 114 16.62 0.18 13.04
N LEU A 115 16.22 -0.01 14.29
CA LEU A 115 15.77 -1.32 14.79
C LEU A 115 14.55 -1.84 14.03
N TYR A 116 13.58 -0.97 13.73
CA TYR A 116 12.40 -1.34 12.94
C TYR A 116 12.78 -1.75 11.51
N ILE A 117 13.68 -1.02 10.85
CA ILE A 117 14.16 -1.37 9.50
C ILE A 117 14.91 -2.70 9.54
N THR A 118 15.82 -2.91 10.50
CA THR A 118 16.53 -4.18 10.67
C THR A 118 15.55 -5.33 10.90
N TYR A 119 14.54 -5.13 11.75
CA TYR A 119 13.47 -6.10 11.96
C TYR A 119 12.74 -6.43 10.65
N GLN A 120 12.34 -5.42 9.86
CA GLN A 120 11.66 -5.62 8.58
C GLN A 120 12.53 -6.39 7.58
N VAL A 121 13.82 -6.08 7.49
CA VAL A 121 14.78 -6.79 6.63
C VAL A 121 14.88 -8.26 7.03
N ILE A 122 15.08 -8.55 8.33
CA ILE A 122 15.16 -9.93 8.85
C ILE A 122 13.88 -10.69 8.53
N VAL A 123 12.72 -10.08 8.81
CA VAL A 123 11.42 -10.72 8.55
C VAL A 123 11.21 -10.98 7.07
N CYS A 124 11.59 -10.07 6.16
CA CYS A 124 11.51 -10.30 4.72
C CYS A 124 12.39 -11.46 4.26
N ILE A 125 13.61 -11.59 4.80
CA ILE A 125 14.51 -12.72 4.50
C ILE A 125 13.87 -14.02 4.98
N VAL A 126 13.33 -14.04 6.21
CA VAL A 126 12.64 -15.21 6.76
C VAL A 126 11.41 -15.57 5.92
N CYS A 127 10.57 -14.61 5.55
CA CYS A 127 9.38 -14.85 4.72
C CYS A 127 9.77 -15.35 3.32
N GLY A 128 10.81 -14.78 2.70
CA GLY A 128 11.32 -15.22 1.40
C GLY A 128 11.84 -16.66 1.46
N TYR A 129 12.61 -17.00 2.50
CA TYR A 129 13.09 -18.36 2.71
C TYR A 129 11.95 -19.36 2.97
N LEU A 130 10.99 -19.01 3.83
CA LEU A 130 9.82 -19.84 4.09
C LEU A 130 8.99 -20.07 2.82
N SER A 131 8.86 -19.04 1.98
CA SER A 131 8.18 -19.14 0.69
C SER A 131 8.92 -20.07 -0.28
N SER A 132 10.26 -20.03 -0.32
CA SER A 132 11.06 -20.87 -1.22
C SER A 132 11.03 -22.36 -0.89
N ILE A 133 10.75 -22.72 0.38
CA ILE A 133 10.61 -24.12 0.83
C ILE A 133 9.14 -24.53 1.01
N SER A 134 8.21 -23.64 0.69
CA SER A 134 6.77 -23.91 0.85
C SER A 134 6.28 -24.89 -0.22
N ASN A 135 5.20 -25.61 0.12
CA ASN A 135 4.51 -26.51 -0.78
C ASN A 135 3.09 -25.96 -1.04
N MET A 136 2.35 -26.57 -1.97
CA MET A 136 0.98 -26.17 -2.33
C MET A 136 0.04 -25.94 -1.12
N TYR A 137 0.20 -26.69 -0.03
CA TYR A 137 -0.63 -26.55 1.16
C TYR A 137 -0.21 -25.42 2.11
N THR A 138 1.07 -25.01 2.09
CA THR A 138 1.64 -24.03 3.03
C THR A 138 1.93 -22.67 2.38
N GLU A 139 1.93 -22.61 1.04
CA GLU A 139 2.25 -21.41 0.26
C GLU A 139 1.41 -20.19 0.70
N THR A 140 0.08 -20.30 0.76
CA THR A 140 -0.79 -19.18 1.17
C THR A 140 -0.51 -18.71 2.59
N THR A 141 -0.08 -19.61 3.48
CA THR A 141 0.32 -19.27 4.85
C THR A 141 1.63 -18.48 4.84
N CYS A 142 2.62 -18.93 4.07
CA CYS A 142 3.92 -18.29 3.92
C CYS A 142 3.84 -16.92 3.24
N PHE A 143 2.98 -16.77 2.22
CA PHE A 143 2.83 -15.54 1.45
C PHE A 143 1.90 -14.50 2.07
N TYR A 144 0.84 -14.92 2.76
CA TYR A 144 -0.17 -13.98 3.28
C TYR A 144 -0.19 -13.88 4.81
N LEU A 145 -0.29 -15.01 5.52
CA LEU A 145 -0.52 -14.98 6.97
C LEU A 145 0.74 -14.63 7.76
N ILE A 146 1.87 -15.28 7.49
CA ILE A 146 3.11 -15.05 8.24
C ILE A 146 3.56 -13.58 8.10
N PRO A 147 3.64 -12.99 6.89
CA PRO A 147 3.93 -11.57 6.73
C PRO A 147 2.95 -10.66 7.46
N ALA A 148 1.65 -11.00 7.47
CA ALA A 148 0.64 -10.21 8.17
C ALA A 148 0.80 -10.26 9.70
N LEU A 149 1.04 -11.46 10.27
CA LEU A 149 1.28 -11.65 11.70
C LEU A 149 2.53 -10.89 12.17
N LEU A 150 3.59 -10.92 11.36
CA LEU A 150 4.84 -10.21 11.65
C LEU A 150 4.77 -8.72 11.28
N GLY A 151 3.68 -8.25 10.66
CA GLY A 151 3.55 -6.86 10.24
C GLY A 151 4.63 -6.44 9.23
N SER A 152 4.96 -7.35 8.32
CA SER A 152 6.06 -7.20 7.36
C SER A 152 5.67 -6.39 6.12
N VAL A 153 6.65 -5.73 5.51
CA VAL A 153 6.56 -5.12 4.18
C VAL A 153 6.50 -6.17 3.05
N PHE A 154 6.82 -7.43 3.33
CA PHE A 154 6.74 -8.54 2.38
C PHE A 154 5.31 -8.66 1.80
N THR A 155 5.22 -8.65 0.46
CA THR A 155 3.97 -8.78 -0.32
C THR A 155 2.87 -7.81 0.11
N THR A 156 3.23 -6.57 0.43
CA THR A 156 2.26 -5.52 0.76
C THR A 156 1.54 -5.01 -0.49
N GLU A 157 0.22 -4.78 -0.38
CA GLU A 157 -0.56 -4.21 -1.47
C GLU A 157 -0.04 -2.80 -1.82
N GLY A 158 0.38 -2.64 -3.09
CA GLY A 158 1.04 -1.44 -3.61
C GLY A 158 2.52 -1.28 -3.24
N GLY A 159 3.07 -2.17 -2.40
CA GLY A 159 4.47 -2.18 -1.98
C GLY A 159 4.93 -0.96 -1.16
N LEU A 160 6.25 -0.87 -0.97
CA LEU A 160 6.89 0.20 -0.21
C LEU A 160 6.64 1.60 -0.77
N ILE A 161 6.30 1.72 -2.05
CA ILE A 161 6.01 3.02 -2.69
C ILE A 161 4.86 3.76 -1.99
N PHE A 162 3.79 3.06 -1.62
CA PHE A 162 2.69 3.69 -0.87
C PHE A 162 3.05 3.95 0.59
N VAL A 163 3.98 3.18 1.15
CA VAL A 163 4.56 3.49 2.48
C VAL A 163 5.34 4.81 2.41
N VAL A 164 6.17 4.98 1.39
CA VAL A 164 6.91 6.22 1.12
C VAL A 164 5.95 7.40 0.93
N LEU A 165 4.86 7.23 0.18
CA LEU A 165 3.82 8.26 0.06
C LEU A 165 3.27 8.66 1.43
N GLY A 166 2.96 7.70 2.29
CA GLY A 166 2.48 7.99 3.65
C GLY A 166 3.47 8.78 4.51
N ILE A 167 4.76 8.45 4.41
CA ILE A 167 5.84 9.16 5.10
C ILE A 167 5.95 10.60 4.57
N ILE A 168 5.96 10.78 3.24
CA ILE A 168 5.99 12.09 2.59
C ILE A 168 4.82 12.95 3.09
N MET A 169 3.60 12.39 3.09
CA MET A 169 2.41 13.09 3.54
C MET A 169 2.48 13.44 5.03
N TYR A 170 3.02 12.57 5.88
CA TYR A 170 3.22 12.85 7.31
C TYR A 170 4.18 14.01 7.55
N LEU A 171 5.33 14.02 6.86
CA LEU A 171 6.34 15.06 6.98
C LEU A 171 5.86 16.41 6.45
N ALA A 172 5.04 16.40 5.40
CA ALA A 172 4.52 17.60 4.76
C ALA A 172 3.17 18.08 5.33
N TYR A 173 2.55 17.30 6.21
CA TYR A 173 1.16 17.47 6.66
C TYR A 173 0.83 18.87 7.19
N ASP A 174 1.74 19.50 7.93
CA ASP A 174 1.48 20.80 8.59
C ASP A 174 1.60 21.99 7.62
N ASN A 175 2.15 21.80 6.41
CA ASN A 175 2.36 22.86 5.43
C ASN A 175 1.75 22.50 4.08
N LYS A 176 0.64 23.17 3.73
CA LYS A 176 -0.11 22.95 2.49
C LYS A 176 0.76 23.01 1.23
N LYS A 177 1.68 23.98 1.12
CA LYS A 177 2.57 24.11 -0.05
C LYS A 177 3.53 22.92 -0.16
N ARG A 178 4.12 22.50 0.97
CA ARG A 178 5.00 21.32 1.01
C ARG A 178 4.24 20.05 0.63
N LEU A 179 3.02 19.88 1.14
CA LEU A 179 2.18 18.71 0.84
C LEU A 179 1.86 18.64 -0.65
N ILE A 180 1.46 19.75 -1.26
CA ILE A 180 1.18 19.81 -2.71
C ILE A 180 2.44 19.45 -3.50
N LEU A 181 3.55 20.13 -3.22
CA LEU A 181 4.79 19.95 -3.97
C LEU A 181 5.31 18.52 -3.86
N SER A 182 5.40 17.97 -2.63
CA SER A 182 5.96 16.63 -2.42
C SER A 182 5.05 15.54 -2.97
N TYR A 183 3.73 15.71 -2.90
CA TYR A 183 2.77 14.79 -3.51
C TYR A 183 2.84 14.81 -5.04
N MET A 184 2.90 15.99 -5.67
CA MET A 184 3.01 16.11 -7.12
C MET A 184 4.34 15.52 -7.63
N ILE A 185 5.45 15.80 -6.94
CA ILE A 185 6.75 15.19 -7.26
C ILE A 185 6.64 13.66 -7.18
N PHE A 186 6.06 13.13 -6.10
CA PHE A 186 5.86 11.69 -5.96
C PHE A 186 5.08 11.09 -7.14
N VAL A 187 3.94 11.69 -7.52
CA VAL A 187 3.12 11.19 -8.63
C VAL A 187 3.87 11.23 -9.95
N ILE A 188 4.59 12.32 -10.25
CA ILE A 188 5.37 12.47 -11.49
C ILE A 188 6.51 11.44 -11.55
N VAL A 189 7.25 11.28 -10.45
CA VAL A 189 8.35 10.32 -10.36
C VAL A 189 7.81 8.89 -10.51
N TYR A 190 6.73 8.57 -9.81
CA TYR A 190 6.10 7.26 -9.90
C TYR A 190 5.60 6.98 -11.33
N MET A 191 4.89 7.94 -11.94
CA MET A 191 4.46 7.84 -13.33
C MET A 191 5.63 7.61 -14.27
N PHE A 192 6.73 8.36 -14.11
CA PHE A 192 7.92 8.21 -14.94
C PHE A 192 8.52 6.80 -14.84
N PHE A 193 8.70 6.26 -13.62
CA PHE A 193 9.24 4.92 -13.45
C PHE A 193 8.31 3.81 -13.96
N MET A 194 7.00 3.97 -13.83
CA MET A 194 6.04 2.95 -14.27
C MET A 194 5.74 3.02 -15.77
N SER A 195 5.78 4.20 -16.39
CA SER A 195 5.47 4.36 -17.83
C SER A 195 6.67 4.19 -18.75
N THR A 196 7.89 4.25 -18.22
CA THR A 196 9.12 4.09 -19.01
C THR A 196 9.77 2.74 -18.77
N ASN A 197 10.37 2.16 -19.81
CA ASN A 197 11.11 0.88 -19.69
C ASN A 197 12.47 1.04 -18.97
N ILE A 198 12.68 2.11 -18.20
CA ILE A 198 13.95 2.39 -17.53
C ILE A 198 14.29 1.29 -16.52
N VAL A 199 13.30 0.82 -15.74
CA VAL A 199 13.52 -0.24 -14.75
C VAL A 199 14.02 -1.54 -15.40
N PRO A 200 13.32 -2.14 -16.39
CA PRO A 200 13.82 -3.35 -17.04
C PRO A 200 15.12 -3.13 -17.81
N ILE A 201 15.35 -1.95 -18.42
CA ILE A 201 16.62 -1.64 -19.10
C ILE A 201 17.79 -1.63 -18.10
N ILE A 202 17.61 -1.06 -16.91
CA ILE A 202 18.66 -1.04 -15.88
C ILE A 202 18.98 -2.46 -15.42
N LEU A 203 17.95 -3.28 -15.15
CA LEU A 203 18.13 -4.67 -14.74
C LEU A 203 18.89 -5.48 -15.81
N TRP A 204 18.49 -5.33 -17.08
CA TRP A 204 19.17 -5.96 -18.21
C TRP A 204 20.63 -5.50 -18.34
N LYS A 205 20.92 -4.20 -18.18
CA LYS A 205 22.30 -3.71 -18.18
C LYS A 205 23.13 -4.30 -17.04
N ILE A 206 22.58 -4.44 -15.84
CA ILE A 206 23.26 -5.08 -14.70
C ILE A 206 23.59 -6.54 -15.03
N LYS A 207 22.65 -7.24 -15.69
CA LYS A 207 22.84 -8.62 -16.15
C LYS A 207 24.01 -8.74 -17.14
N GLU A 208 24.16 -7.80 -18.06
CA GLU A 208 25.23 -7.83 -19.08
C GLU A 208 26.58 -7.31 -18.59
N LEU A 209 26.60 -6.26 -17.76
CA LEU A 209 27.84 -5.56 -17.36
C LEU A 209 28.70 -6.33 -16.36
N ILE A 210 28.14 -7.31 -15.64
CA ILE A 210 28.82 -8.04 -14.56
C ILE A 210 28.89 -9.54 -14.94
N PRO A 211 29.96 -10.01 -15.62
CA PRO A 211 30.02 -11.31 -16.32
C PRO A 211 29.89 -12.58 -15.46
N ILE A 212 29.66 -12.47 -14.15
CA ILE A 212 29.65 -13.62 -13.20
C ILE A 212 28.47 -13.51 -12.24
N ILE A 213 28.23 -12.32 -11.66
CA ILE A 213 27.20 -12.11 -10.62
C ILE A 213 25.97 -11.35 -11.17
N GLY A 214 26.08 -10.76 -12.37
CA GLY A 214 25.04 -9.88 -12.94
C GLY A 214 23.67 -10.55 -13.08
N THR A 215 23.63 -11.83 -13.46
CA THR A 215 22.38 -12.60 -13.58
C THR A 215 21.68 -12.76 -12.24
N GLY A 216 22.39 -13.25 -11.22
CA GLY A 216 21.87 -13.41 -9.86
C GLY A 216 21.46 -12.08 -9.22
N LEU A 217 22.28 -11.04 -9.41
CA LEU A 217 21.99 -9.69 -8.92
C LEU A 217 20.73 -9.10 -9.58
N SER A 218 20.60 -9.23 -10.90
CA SER A 218 19.42 -8.76 -11.63
C SER A 218 18.14 -9.45 -11.16
N HIS A 219 18.14 -10.79 -11.08
CA HIS A 219 16.96 -11.52 -10.60
C HIS A 219 16.65 -11.21 -9.13
N GLY A 220 17.67 -11.07 -8.28
CA GLY A 220 17.50 -10.65 -6.89
C GLY A 220 16.87 -9.26 -6.78
N MET A 221 17.32 -8.31 -7.60
CA MET A 221 16.75 -6.95 -7.63
C MET A 221 15.31 -6.95 -8.16
N GLU A 222 15.03 -7.72 -9.20
CA GLU A 222 13.67 -7.91 -9.73
C GLU A 222 12.71 -8.49 -8.67
N TYR A 223 13.16 -9.51 -7.94
CA TYR A 223 12.41 -10.08 -6.82
C TYR A 223 12.17 -9.05 -5.71
N LEU A 224 13.18 -8.27 -5.32
CA LEU A 224 13.02 -7.23 -4.30
C LEU A 224 12.07 -6.10 -4.76
N LEU A 225 12.15 -5.69 -6.02
CA LEU A 225 11.28 -4.64 -6.58
C LEU A 225 9.82 -5.11 -6.63
N SER A 226 9.57 -6.36 -7.05
CA SER A 226 8.21 -6.92 -7.14
C SER A 226 7.63 -7.20 -5.75
N VAL A 227 8.34 -7.94 -4.89
CA VAL A 227 7.83 -8.42 -3.59
C VAL A 227 7.79 -7.33 -2.53
N ILE A 228 8.73 -6.39 -2.55
CA ILE A 228 8.87 -5.35 -1.53
C ILE A 228 8.58 -3.96 -2.11
N GLY A 229 9.15 -3.65 -3.28
CA GLY A 229 9.04 -2.32 -3.90
C GLY A 229 7.63 -1.96 -4.37
N GLY A 230 6.85 -2.95 -4.82
CA GLY A 230 5.58 -2.72 -5.52
C GLY A 230 5.77 -2.28 -6.97
N ILE A 231 6.94 -2.58 -7.56
CA ILE A 231 7.23 -2.39 -8.99
C ILE A 231 7.57 -3.76 -9.55
N SER A 232 6.66 -4.34 -10.31
CA SER A 232 6.95 -5.51 -11.14
C SER A 232 7.59 -5.04 -12.44
N PRO A 233 8.88 -5.33 -12.71
CA PRO A 233 9.54 -4.83 -13.93
C PRO A 233 8.90 -5.30 -15.24
N MET A 234 8.19 -6.43 -15.20
CA MET A 234 7.42 -6.95 -16.33
C MET A 234 6.17 -6.12 -16.63
N ASP A 235 5.60 -5.51 -15.59
CA ASP A 235 4.39 -4.68 -15.70
C ASP A 235 4.72 -3.21 -15.94
N VAL A 236 5.99 -2.85 -16.14
CA VAL A 236 6.44 -1.49 -16.43
C VAL A 236 6.38 -1.23 -17.93
N GLY A 237 5.97 -0.02 -18.30
CA GLY A 237 5.82 0.41 -19.69
C GLY A 237 4.38 0.35 -20.19
N GLY A 238 4.16 0.76 -21.44
CA GLY A 238 2.84 0.81 -22.04
C GLY A 238 2.13 2.16 -21.91
N ASN A 239 0.85 2.18 -22.32
CA ASN A 239 0.08 3.43 -22.41
C ASN A 239 -0.34 3.94 -21.02
N ILE A 240 -0.18 5.24 -20.79
CA ILE A 240 -0.45 5.91 -19.50
C ILE A 240 -1.92 5.96 -19.11
N PHE A 241 -2.84 5.71 -20.03
CA PHE A 241 -4.28 5.74 -19.77
C PHE A 241 -4.87 4.33 -19.62
N THR A 242 -4.31 3.32 -20.28
CA THR A 242 -4.88 1.95 -20.27
C THR A 242 -4.12 0.98 -19.37
N ILE A 243 -2.80 1.11 -19.28
CA ILE A 243 -1.95 0.20 -18.50
C ILE A 243 -1.42 0.94 -17.26
N GLN A 244 -0.79 2.10 -17.46
CA GLN A 244 -0.12 2.84 -16.40
C GLN A 244 -0.95 3.99 -15.84
N TYR A 245 -2.24 3.75 -15.59
CA TYR A 245 -3.19 4.77 -15.13
C TYR A 245 -3.06 5.15 -13.65
N GLN A 246 -2.06 4.61 -12.95
CA GLN A 246 -1.87 4.82 -11.51
C GLN A 246 -1.62 6.29 -11.14
N TRP A 247 -1.08 7.10 -12.07
CA TRP A 247 -0.87 8.55 -11.86
C TRP A 247 -2.17 9.34 -11.66
N ILE A 248 -3.33 8.79 -12.04
CA ILE A 248 -4.66 9.39 -11.81
C ILE A 248 -4.93 9.64 -10.33
N MET A 249 -4.17 9.00 -9.44
CA MET A 249 -4.13 9.34 -8.01
C MET A 249 -3.84 10.83 -7.73
N PHE A 250 -3.32 11.61 -8.70
CA PHE A 250 -3.22 13.07 -8.60
C PHE A 250 -4.57 13.73 -8.25
N LEU A 251 -5.70 13.16 -8.71
CA LEU A 251 -7.05 13.65 -8.42
C LEU A 251 -7.45 13.55 -6.94
N ALA A 252 -6.74 12.74 -6.15
CA ALA A 252 -6.92 12.73 -4.70
C ALA A 252 -6.49 14.04 -4.04
N LEU A 253 -5.56 14.78 -4.65
CA LEU A 253 -4.96 15.98 -4.04
C LEU A 253 -5.99 17.09 -3.79
N PRO A 254 -6.80 17.55 -4.77
CA PRO A 254 -7.86 18.53 -4.51
C PRO A 254 -8.81 18.13 -3.37
N LEU A 255 -9.17 16.84 -3.28
CA LEU A 255 -10.01 16.32 -2.21
C LEU A 255 -9.31 16.43 -0.85
N ILE A 256 -8.05 15.99 -0.76
CA ILE A 256 -7.23 16.12 0.46
C ILE A 256 -7.11 17.59 0.88
N LEU A 257 -6.89 18.52 -0.06
CA LEU A 257 -6.77 19.95 0.22
C LEU A 257 -8.09 20.61 0.67
N SER A 258 -9.23 20.00 0.38
CA SER A 258 -10.54 20.45 0.88
C SER A 258 -10.78 20.09 2.35
N TYR A 259 -9.86 19.33 2.98
CA TYR A 259 -9.96 18.94 4.37
C TYR A 259 -9.96 20.14 5.31
N ASN A 260 -10.97 20.25 6.17
CA ASN A 260 -11.16 21.38 7.08
C ASN A 260 -10.71 21.10 8.53
N HIS A 261 -9.85 20.11 8.75
CA HIS A 261 -9.34 19.71 10.08
C HIS A 261 -10.40 19.19 11.06
N GLN A 262 -11.64 18.94 10.61
CA GLN A 262 -12.70 18.40 11.45
C GLN A 262 -12.83 16.89 11.31
N ARG A 263 -13.18 16.23 12.41
CA ARG A 263 -13.33 14.77 12.46
C ARG A 263 -14.59 14.25 11.73
N GLY A 264 -15.70 14.97 11.80
CA GLY A 264 -17.01 14.48 11.33
C GLY A 264 -17.58 13.36 12.22
N LYS A 265 -18.41 12.48 11.64
CA LYS A 265 -19.12 11.40 12.35
C LYS A 265 -18.15 10.39 12.98
N LYS A 266 -18.50 9.86 14.16
CA LYS A 266 -17.67 8.93 14.95
C LYS A 266 -17.93 7.45 14.60
N CYS A 267 -17.97 7.09 13.32
CA CYS A 267 -18.13 5.69 12.88
C CYS A 267 -16.78 5.02 12.68
N LYS A 268 -16.13 4.62 13.79
CA LYS A 268 -14.75 4.12 13.75
C LYS A 268 -14.62 2.79 13.00
N TYR A 269 -15.58 1.88 13.15
CA TYR A 269 -15.50 0.50 12.66
C TYR A 269 -15.97 0.33 11.22
N LEU A 270 -16.71 1.29 10.66
CA LEU A 270 -17.29 1.20 9.32
C LEU A 270 -16.26 0.78 8.26
N PHE A 271 -15.13 1.49 8.18
CA PHE A 271 -14.10 1.22 7.17
C PHE A 271 -13.37 -0.10 7.38
N TYR A 272 -13.25 -0.56 8.63
CA TYR A 272 -12.58 -1.82 8.96
C TYR A 272 -13.46 -3.03 8.65
N ILE A 273 -14.78 -2.87 8.74
CA ILE A 273 -15.76 -3.93 8.46
C ILE A 273 -16.12 -3.94 6.97
N PHE A 274 -16.29 -2.76 6.36
CA PHE A 274 -16.67 -2.64 4.96
C PHE A 274 -15.64 -3.31 4.04
N TYR A 275 -14.35 -3.08 4.28
CA TYR A 275 -13.27 -3.61 3.43
C TYR A 275 -13.30 -5.13 3.23
N PRO A 276 -13.22 -5.97 4.29
CA PRO A 276 -13.30 -7.41 4.15
C PRO A 276 -14.64 -7.88 3.57
N ILE A 277 -15.76 -7.28 4.00
CA ILE A 277 -17.09 -7.73 3.59
C ILE A 277 -17.31 -7.55 2.09
N HIS A 278 -16.97 -6.38 1.52
CA HIS A 278 -17.22 -6.17 0.09
C HIS A 278 -16.27 -6.98 -0.79
N ILE A 279 -15.03 -7.25 -0.34
CA ILE A 279 -14.12 -8.15 -1.06
C ILE A 279 -14.71 -9.58 -1.10
N ILE A 280 -15.16 -10.10 0.04
CA ILE A 280 -15.81 -11.42 0.10
C ILE A 280 -17.07 -11.45 -0.77
N LEU A 281 -17.90 -10.42 -0.69
CA LEU A 281 -19.14 -10.33 -1.47
C LEU A 281 -18.85 -10.35 -2.99
N LEU A 282 -17.92 -9.51 -3.46
CA LEU A 282 -17.56 -9.44 -4.87
C LEU A 282 -16.89 -10.73 -5.35
N TRP A 283 -16.05 -11.35 -4.52
CA TRP A 283 -15.46 -12.66 -4.81
C TRP A 283 -16.52 -13.75 -4.98
N LEU A 284 -17.48 -13.83 -4.04
CA LEU A 284 -18.59 -14.78 -4.14
C LEU A 284 -19.38 -14.53 -5.42
N LEU A 285 -19.76 -13.28 -5.69
CA LEU A 285 -20.53 -12.92 -6.88
C LEU A 285 -19.77 -13.27 -8.18
N SER A 286 -18.47 -12.98 -8.25
CA SER A 286 -17.63 -13.32 -9.41
C SER A 286 -17.63 -14.83 -9.66
N ASN A 287 -17.48 -15.65 -8.62
CA ASN A 287 -17.51 -17.11 -8.75
C ASN A 287 -18.89 -17.69 -9.12
N PHE A 288 -19.99 -17.01 -8.80
CA PHE A 288 -21.34 -17.48 -9.13
C PHE A 288 -21.88 -16.97 -10.47
N VAL A 289 -21.40 -15.82 -10.96
CA VAL A 289 -21.87 -15.20 -12.21
C VAL A 289 -21.14 -15.75 -13.44
N PHE A 290 -19.95 -16.33 -13.27
CA PHE A 290 -19.13 -16.91 -14.34
C PHE A 290 -19.15 -18.46 -14.37
N VAL A 291 -20.18 -19.09 -13.77
CA VAL A 291 -20.53 -20.52 -13.96
C VAL A 291 -21.80 -20.59 -14.79
#